data_AF-A0A661DF64-F1
#
_entry.id   AF-A0A661DF64-F1
#
_cell.length_a   1.000
_cell.length_b   1.000
_cell.length_c   1.000
_cell.angle_alpha   90.00
_cell.angle_beta   90.00
_cell.angle_gamma   90.00
#
_symmetry.space_group_name_H-M   'P 1'
#
loop_
_entity.id
_entity.type
_entity.pdbx_description
1 polymer ?
#
loop_
_entity_poly.entity_id
_entity_poly.type
_entity_poly.pdbx_seq_one_letter_code
_entity_poly.pdbx_strand_id
1 'polypeptide(L)'
;MRNFLIGLILFIVGIGALMLIPSKQAPAPMPWNVTIMADGTSKGFGIHLGTTTYRQAQESFHEYGKTAIFTEQGKTPSVEAFFNSIHLGGLSAKLVLNLIVPEQTIELMLSRAAEARLQPSGAHRYQLNNIDNAE
;
A
#
# COMPACT_ATOMS: atom_id res chain seq x y z
N MET A 1 18.93 -6.76 -50.77
CA MET A 1 18.37 -5.55 -50.11
C MET A 1 16.85 -5.48 -50.16
N ARG A 2 16.19 -5.53 -51.33
CA ARG A 2 14.72 -5.44 -51.46
C ARG A 2 13.94 -6.41 -50.55
N ASN A 3 14.28 -7.70 -50.58
CA ASN A 3 13.56 -8.72 -49.80
C ASN A 3 13.77 -8.56 -48.28
N PHE A 4 14.94 -8.04 -47.87
CA PHE A 4 15.23 -7.71 -46.48
C PHE A 4 14.40 -6.50 -46.01
N LEU A 5 14.29 -5.46 -46.84
CA LEU A 5 13.49 -4.28 -46.54
C LEU A 5 12.00 -4.62 -46.41
N ILE A 6 11.48 -5.49 -47.29
CA ILE A 6 10.10 -5.99 -47.24
C ILE A 6 9.88 -6.79 -45.95
N GLY A 7 10.82 -7.66 -45.58
CA GLY A 7 10.74 -8.42 -44.32
C GLY A 7 10.74 -7.52 -43.08
N LEU A 8 11.56 -6.48 -43.06
CA LEU A 8 11.61 -5.51 -41.96
C LEU A 8 10.30 -4.73 -41.83
N ILE A 9 9.73 -4.27 -42.95
CA ILE A 9 8.44 -3.57 -42.97
C ILE A 9 7.33 -4.50 -42.46
N LEU A 10 7.27 -5.74 -42.95
CA LEU A 10 6.28 -6.72 -42.49
C LEU A 10 6.41 -7.04 -41.00
N PHE A 11 7.64 -7.09 -40.48
CA PHE A 11 7.89 -7.30 -39.05
C PHE A 11 7.42 -6.12 -38.20
N ILE A 12 7.73 -4.89 -38.60
CA ILE A 12 7.29 -3.68 -37.89
C ILE A 12 5.76 -3.55 -37.94
N VAL A 13 5.14 -3.81 -39.10
CA VAL A 13 3.68 -3.80 -39.25
C VAL A 13 3.06 -4.91 -38.40
N GLY A 14 3.67 -6.10 -38.34
CA GLY A 14 3.23 -7.19 -37.48
C GLY A 14 3.26 -6.84 -35.99
N ILE A 15 4.34 -6.22 -35.50
CA ILE A 15 4.43 -5.72 -34.11
C ILE A 15 3.39 -4.61 -33.87
N GLY A 16 3.25 -3.68 -34.82
CA GLY A 16 2.26 -2.61 -34.73
C GLY A 16 0.82 -3.15 -34.65
N ALA A 17 0.51 -4.19 -35.42
CA ALA A 17 -0.79 -4.87 -35.37
C ALA A 17 -1.02 -5.57 -34.03
N LEU A 18 0.02 -6.18 -33.43
CA LEU A 18 -0.07 -6.78 -32.09
C LEU A 18 -0.34 -5.73 -31.00
N MET A 19 0.20 -4.51 -31.13
CA MET A 19 -0.08 -3.41 -30.19
C MET A 19 -1.52 -2.88 -30.25
N LEU A 20 -2.26 -3.17 -31.33
CA LEU A 20 -3.68 -2.81 -31.46
C LEU A 20 -4.62 -3.83 -30.83
N ILE A 21 -4.12 -4.99 -30.39
CA ILE A 21 -4.93 -5.97 -29.66
C ILE A 21 -5.13 -5.45 -28.24
N PRO A 22 -6.36 -5.07 -27.85
CA PRO A 22 -6.62 -4.58 -26.50
C PRO A 22 -6.31 -5.68 -25.49
N SER A 23 -5.39 -5.42 -24.57
CA SER A 23 -5.13 -6.32 -23.46
C SER A 23 -6.32 -6.25 -22.49
N LYS A 24 -6.86 -7.40 -22.10
CA LYS A 24 -7.84 -7.46 -21.02
C LYS A 24 -7.11 -7.14 -19.72
N GLN A 25 -7.23 -5.91 -19.25
CA GLN A 25 -6.70 -5.52 -17.95
C GLN A 25 -7.46 -6.29 -16.87
N ALA A 26 -6.72 -6.97 -15.99
CA ALA A 26 -7.34 -7.64 -14.86
C ALA A 26 -8.12 -6.60 -14.03
N PRO A 27 -9.33 -6.94 -13.53
CA PRO A 27 -10.08 -6.04 -12.67
C PRO A 27 -9.22 -5.66 -11.45
N ALA A 28 -8.85 -4.38 -11.35
CA ALA A 28 -8.18 -3.87 -10.16
C ALA A 28 -9.22 -3.54 -9.07
N PRO A 29 -8.90 -3.70 -7.78
CA PRO A 29 -9.80 -3.32 -6.70
C PRO A 29 -10.09 -1.82 -6.78
N MET A 30 -11.35 -1.48 -7.01
CA MET A 30 -11.78 -0.08 -7.06
C MET A 30 -12.04 0.45 -5.63
N PRO A 31 -11.73 1.72 -5.33
CA PRO A 31 -11.94 2.31 -4.00
C PRO A 31 -13.39 2.23 -3.48
N TRP A 32 -14.38 2.32 -4.38
CA TRP A 32 -15.82 2.23 -4.06
C TRP A 32 -16.33 0.80 -3.93
N ASN A 33 -15.51 -0.21 -4.25
CA ASN A 33 -15.90 -1.61 -4.14
C ASN A 33 -15.62 -2.11 -2.72
N VAL A 34 -16.55 -1.81 -1.80
CA VAL A 34 -16.52 -2.29 -0.41
C VAL A 34 -17.44 -3.49 -0.29
N THR A 35 -16.92 -4.61 0.20
CA THR A 35 -17.67 -5.85 0.43
C THR A 35 -17.66 -6.21 1.91
N ILE A 36 -18.79 -6.69 2.44
CA ILE A 36 -18.84 -7.27 3.79
C ILE A 36 -18.42 -8.74 3.70
N MET A 37 -17.42 -9.11 4.48
CA MET A 37 -16.85 -10.45 4.54
C MET A 37 -17.68 -11.36 5.46
N ALA A 38 -17.44 -12.67 5.38
CA ALA A 38 -18.20 -13.66 6.16
C ALA A 38 -18.04 -13.51 7.68
N ASP A 39 -16.95 -12.88 8.13
CA ASP A 39 -16.69 -12.55 9.54
C ASP A 39 -17.37 -11.23 9.99
N GLY A 40 -18.14 -10.59 9.11
CA GLY A 40 -18.84 -9.32 9.38
C GLY A 40 -17.97 -8.08 9.21
N THR A 41 -16.69 -8.21 8.88
CA THR A 41 -15.78 -7.07 8.65
C THR A 41 -15.81 -6.62 7.19
N SER A 42 -15.37 -5.38 6.95
CA SER A 42 -15.33 -4.83 5.59
C SER A 42 -14.02 -5.16 4.88
N LYS A 43 -14.12 -5.40 3.57
CA LYS A 43 -13.00 -5.44 2.64
C LYS A 43 -13.11 -4.30 1.64
N GLY A 44 -12.07 -3.47 1.56
CA GLY A 44 -11.99 -2.33 0.64
C GLY A 44 -10.54 -2.09 0.24
N PHE A 45 -10.29 -1.53 -0.95
CA PHE A 45 -8.93 -1.37 -1.50
C PHE A 45 -8.12 -2.70 -1.57
N GLY A 46 -8.81 -3.85 -1.58
CA GLY A 46 -8.15 -5.16 -1.47
C GLY A 46 -7.76 -5.57 -0.04
N ILE A 47 -7.91 -4.69 0.95
CA ILE A 47 -7.60 -4.90 2.36
C ILE A 47 -8.83 -5.40 3.10
N HIS A 48 -8.73 -6.57 3.72
CA HIS A 48 -9.73 -7.13 4.63
C HIS A 48 -9.37 -6.68 6.06
N LEU A 49 -10.19 -5.81 6.64
CA LEU A 49 -9.92 -5.24 7.96
C LEU A 49 -9.77 -6.34 9.03
N GLY A 50 -8.75 -6.21 9.87
CA GLY A 50 -8.45 -7.18 10.93
C GLY A 50 -7.79 -8.49 10.46
N THR A 51 -7.74 -8.75 9.16
CA THR A 51 -7.20 -10.01 8.61
C THR A 51 -5.99 -9.80 7.71
N THR A 52 -6.03 -8.81 6.82
CA THR A 52 -4.91 -8.52 5.92
C THR A 52 -3.72 -7.99 6.71
N THR A 53 -2.57 -8.65 6.58
CA THR A 53 -1.34 -8.24 7.25
C THR A 53 -0.70 -7.04 6.56
N TYR A 54 0.18 -6.32 7.27
CA TYR A 54 0.90 -5.20 6.70
C TYR A 54 1.74 -5.61 5.47
N ARG A 55 2.44 -6.75 5.56
CA ARG A 55 3.19 -7.33 4.43
C ARG A 55 2.32 -7.59 3.20
N GLN A 56 1.14 -8.18 3.39
CA GLN A 56 0.19 -8.42 2.29
C GLN A 56 -0.30 -7.11 1.67
N ALA A 57 -0.49 -6.06 2.48
CA ALA A 57 -0.86 -4.74 1.99
C ALA A 57 0.26 -4.12 1.13
N GLN A 58 1.52 -4.21 1.57
CA GLN A 58 2.68 -3.74 0.80
C GLN A 58 2.78 -4.45 -0.55
N GLU A 59 2.64 -5.77 -0.56
CA GLU A 59 2.65 -6.58 -1.78
C GLU A 59 1.51 -6.19 -2.73
N SER A 60 0.30 -5.99 -2.18
CA SER A 60 -0.89 -5.63 -2.96
C SER A 60 -0.82 -4.23 -3.54
N PHE A 61 -0.19 -3.28 -2.84
CA PHE A 61 -0.04 -1.90 -3.28
C PHE A 61 1.22 -1.64 -4.09
N HIS A 62 2.16 -2.58 -4.11
CA HIS A 62 3.50 -2.41 -4.71
C HIS A 62 4.25 -1.18 -4.17
N GLU A 63 4.02 -0.83 -2.89
CA GLU A 63 4.55 0.37 -2.25
C GLU A 63 4.87 0.05 -0.78
N TYR A 64 5.90 0.70 -0.23
CA TYR A 64 6.24 0.57 1.18
C TYR A 64 5.68 1.75 1.97
N GLY A 65 4.82 1.46 2.94
CA GLY A 65 4.33 2.45 3.88
C GLY A 65 5.43 2.93 4.83
N LYS A 66 5.42 4.23 5.16
CA LYS A 66 6.23 4.77 6.26
C LYS A 66 5.50 4.50 7.56
N THR A 67 6.08 3.68 8.43
CA THR A 67 5.48 3.37 9.72
C THR A 67 5.91 4.36 10.79
N ALA A 68 4.98 4.69 11.70
CA ALA A 68 5.25 5.50 12.86
C ALA A 68 4.32 5.13 14.02
N ILE A 69 4.78 5.37 15.25
CA ILE A 69 3.93 5.30 16.44
C ILE A 69 3.42 6.71 16.71
N PHE A 70 2.14 6.82 17.05
CA PHE A 70 1.51 8.06 17.46
C PHE A 70 1.00 7.93 18.89
N THR A 71 1.35 8.90 19.73
CA THR A 71 0.82 9.02 21.09
C THR A 71 0.18 10.39 21.30
N GLU A 72 -0.90 10.45 22.05
CA GLU A 72 -1.60 11.68 22.38
C GLU A 72 -2.20 11.55 23.78
N GLN A 73 -2.24 12.66 24.52
CA GLN A 73 -2.78 12.64 25.88
C GLN A 73 -4.24 12.17 25.88
N GLY A 74 -4.55 11.13 26.67
CA GLY A 74 -5.90 10.58 26.78
C GLY A 74 -6.32 9.64 25.63
N LYS A 75 -5.42 9.30 24.70
CA LYS A 75 -5.66 8.32 23.64
C LYS A 75 -4.71 7.14 23.76
N THR A 76 -5.17 5.96 23.35
CA THR A 76 -4.32 4.78 23.21
C THR A 76 -3.29 5.00 22.10
N PRO A 77 -2.02 4.64 22.30
CA PRO A 77 -1.02 4.66 21.24
C PRO A 77 -1.46 3.87 20.01
N SER A 78 -1.13 4.36 18.82
CA SER A 78 -1.40 3.67 17.56
C SER A 78 -0.12 3.49 16.75
N VAL A 79 -0.07 2.41 15.96
CA VAL A 79 0.95 2.21 14.93
C VAL A 79 0.27 2.42 13.59
N GLU A 80 0.80 3.34 12.79
CA GLU A 80 0.23 3.68 11.49
C GLU A 80 1.24 3.50 10.38
N ALA A 81 0.79 3.02 9.22
CA ALA A 81 1.57 2.94 8.00
C ALA A 81 1.02 3.93 6.96
N PHE A 82 1.81 4.95 6.61
CA PHE A 82 1.46 5.95 5.61
C PHE A 82 2.04 5.59 4.23
N PHE A 83 1.16 5.36 3.26
CA PHE A 83 1.50 5.17 1.86
C PHE A 83 1.31 6.49 1.10
N ASN A 84 2.38 6.99 0.50
CA ASN A 84 2.38 8.30 -0.15
C ASN A 84 1.73 8.29 -1.54
N SER A 85 1.78 7.16 -2.25
CA SER A 85 1.17 7.00 -3.57
C SER A 85 0.85 5.53 -3.81
N ILE A 86 -0.41 5.14 -3.68
CA ILE A 86 -0.90 3.84 -4.15
C ILE A 86 -1.62 4.03 -5.48
N HIS A 87 -1.51 3.03 -6.37
CA HIS A 87 -2.14 3.04 -7.69
C HIS A 87 -3.14 1.90 -7.81
N LEU A 88 -4.44 2.21 -7.82
CA LEU A 88 -5.52 1.22 -7.81
C LEU A 88 -6.60 1.62 -8.81
N GLY A 89 -6.88 0.76 -9.80
CA GLY A 89 -7.96 0.99 -10.75
C GLY A 89 -7.83 2.30 -11.55
N GLY A 90 -6.60 2.72 -11.87
CA GLY A 90 -6.33 3.97 -12.58
C GLY A 90 -6.35 5.23 -11.70
N LEU A 91 -6.57 5.09 -10.40
CA LEU A 91 -6.55 6.19 -9.43
C LEU A 91 -5.27 6.17 -8.61
N SER A 92 -4.81 7.36 -8.24
CA SER A 92 -3.70 7.53 -7.29
C SER A 92 -4.23 8.09 -5.98
N ALA A 93 -3.79 7.52 -4.85
CA ALA A 93 -4.25 7.95 -3.54
C ALA A 93 -3.12 7.96 -2.50
N LYS A 94 -3.31 8.77 -1.45
CA LYS A 94 -2.58 8.66 -0.18
C LYS A 94 -3.43 7.84 0.77
N LEU A 95 -2.80 6.90 1.48
CA LEU A 95 -3.51 5.98 2.38
C LEU A 95 -2.78 5.88 3.71
N VAL A 96 -3.55 5.82 4.81
CA VAL A 96 -3.04 5.49 6.14
C VAL A 96 -3.71 4.19 6.57
N LEU A 97 -2.91 3.19 6.93
CA LEU A 97 -3.39 1.98 7.60
C LEU A 97 -3.11 2.11 9.09
N ASN A 98 -4.14 1.96 9.92
CA ASN A 98 -3.98 1.75 11.35
C ASN A 98 -3.72 0.25 11.58
N LEU A 99 -2.53 -0.09 12.09
CA LEU A 99 -2.11 -1.46 12.31
C LEU A 99 -2.60 -1.94 13.68
N ILE A 100 -3.11 -3.17 13.73
CA ILE A 100 -3.49 -3.81 14.98
C ILE A 100 -2.23 -4.43 15.58
N VAL A 101 -1.65 -3.75 16.56
CA VAL A 101 -0.41 -4.16 17.25
C VAL A 101 -0.72 -4.30 18.74
N PRO A 102 -0.31 -5.40 19.40
CA PRO A 102 -0.48 -5.55 20.84
C PRO A 102 0.19 -4.41 21.62
N GLU A 103 -0.46 -3.92 22.68
CA GLU A 103 0.03 -2.78 23.47
C GLU A 103 1.44 -3.01 24.01
N GLN A 104 1.75 -4.23 24.47
CA GLN A 104 3.08 -4.60 24.97
C GLN A 104 4.14 -4.47 23.87
N THR A 105 3.78 -4.78 22.63
CA THR A 105 4.68 -4.62 21.47
C THR A 105 4.89 -3.14 21.17
N ILE A 106 3.86 -2.29 21.28
CA ILE A 106 3.99 -0.85 21.08
C ILE A 106 4.92 -0.23 22.12
N GLU A 107 4.82 -0.62 23.40
CA GLU A 107 5.71 -0.17 24.46
C GLU A 107 7.18 -0.54 24.17
N LEU A 108 7.42 -1.78 23.72
CA LEU A 108 8.75 -2.23 23.32
C LEU A 108 9.29 -1.44 22.13
N MET A 109 8.47 -1.20 21.11
CA MET A 109 8.86 -0.37 19.96
C MET A 109 9.16 1.07 20.38
N LEU A 110 8.36 1.68 21.27
CA LEU A 110 8.58 3.03 21.80
C LEU A 110 9.92 3.14 22.54
N SER A 111 10.30 2.13 23.33
CA SER A 111 11.59 2.12 24.04
C SER A 111 12.81 2.14 23.10
N ARG A 112 12.62 1.73 21.84
CA ARG A 112 13.66 1.67 20.80
C ARG A 112 13.52 2.76 19.74
N ALA A 113 12.42 3.49 19.78
CA ALA A 113 12.07 4.47 18.77
C ALA A 113 12.98 5.70 18.86
N ALA A 114 13.12 6.38 17.73
CA ALA A 114 13.83 7.66 17.70
C ALA A 114 13.04 8.76 18.45
N GLU A 115 13.67 9.92 18.61
CA GLU A 115 13.10 11.07 19.30
C GLU A 115 11.71 11.48 18.76
N ALA A 116 10.82 11.83 19.69
CA ALA A 116 9.45 12.21 19.41
C ALA A 116 9.38 13.54 18.64
N ARG A 117 8.54 13.61 17.59
CA ARG A 117 8.22 14.86 16.90
C ARG A 117 6.78 15.27 17.16
N LEU A 118 6.59 16.42 17.80
CA LEU A 118 5.27 17.02 17.99
C LEU A 118 4.61 17.31 16.63
N GLN A 119 3.36 16.87 16.46
CA GLN A 119 2.55 17.09 15.28
C GLN A 119 1.58 18.28 15.50
N PRO A 120 1.10 18.93 14.43
CA PRO A 120 0.11 20.02 14.55
C PRO A 120 -1.18 19.62 15.28
N SER A 121 -1.54 18.33 15.29
CA SER A 121 -2.69 17.80 16.02
C SER A 121 -2.49 17.75 17.55
N GLY A 122 -1.27 17.94 18.04
CA GLY A 122 -0.90 17.70 19.44
C GLY A 122 -0.37 16.29 19.72
N ALA A 123 -0.44 15.38 18.75
CA ALA A 123 0.14 14.05 18.87
C ALA A 123 1.67 14.08 18.76
N HIS A 124 2.34 13.15 19.42
CA HIS A 124 3.77 12.89 19.25
C HIS A 124 3.94 11.75 18.27
N ARG A 125 4.77 11.96 17.23
CA ARG A 125 5.12 10.95 16.24
C ARG A 125 6.52 10.42 16.51
N TYR A 126 6.64 9.11 16.63
CA TYR A 126 7.90 8.39 16.83
C TYR A 126 8.21 7.57 15.59
N GLN A 127 9.41 7.73 15.04
CA GLN A 127 9.84 6.90 13.92
C GLN A 127 10.27 5.53 14.46
N LEU A 128 9.75 4.46 13.87
CA LEU A 128 10.10 3.09 14.27
C LEU A 128 11.58 2.82 13.97
N ASN A 129 12.19 2.01 14.83
CA ASN A 129 13.51 1.46 14.59
C ASN A 129 13.48 0.53 13.35
N ASN A 130 14.59 0.40 12.62
CA ASN A 130 14.67 -0.48 11.44
C ASN A 130 14.23 -1.93 11.73
N ILE A 131 14.49 -2.43 12.95
CA ILE A 131 14.11 -3.79 13.36
C ILE A 131 12.58 -3.95 13.40
N ASP A 132 11.85 -2.89 13.72
CA ASP A 132 10.40 -2.90 13.89
C ASP A 132 9.66 -2.50 12.58
N ASN A 133 10.37 -2.09 11.52
CA ASN A 133 9.77 -1.65 10.24
C ASN A 133 9.29 -2.80 9.33
N ALA A 134 9.69 -4.05 9.61
CA ALA A 134 9.49 -5.21 8.72
C ALA A 134 8.39 -6.19 9.16
N GLU A 135 7.73 -5.92 10.29
CA GLU A 135 6.64 -6.71 10.86
C GLU A 135 5.31 -6.51 10.11
#